data_AF-A0A970H562-F1
#
_entry.id   AF-A0A970H562-F1
#
_cell.length_a   1.000
_cell.length_b   1.000
_cell.length_c   1.000
_cell.angle_alpha   90.00
_cell.angle_beta   90.00
_cell.angle_gamma   90.00
#
_symmetry.space_group_name_H-M   'P 1'
#
loop_
_entity.id
_entity.type
_entity.pdbx_description
1 polymer ?
#
loop_
_entity_poly.entity_id
_entity_poly.type
_entity_poly.pdbx_seq_one_letter_code
_entity_poly.pdbx_strand_id
1 'polypeptide(L)'
;MNIGIVGGGRGGLSVLTLLLTIPGVNVLWVSDLQDDAPAFSKARAAGIKTIKSFVPHLQDPSLDLVIEVTGVAAVQELLNKHKRHDLSIMDAKTAKLLITIVEIREEINRKIISNARELTSLTDEINKSTLFIRENMQNLTSDAENLAAFGDSLAQPSLTAKEEAEKTQEILNLIEGISKTTRIIGLNASIEAARVGKAGQGFSVVAEEIR
;
A
#
# COMPACT_ATOMS: atom_id res chain seq x y z
N MET A 1 -22.99 -38.15 -17.74
CA MET A 1 -24.36 -37.61 -17.66
C MET A 1 -24.72 -36.97 -18.98
N ASN A 2 -25.74 -37.49 -19.64
CA ASN A 2 -26.23 -37.08 -20.94
C ASN A 2 -27.37 -36.07 -20.79
N ILE A 3 -27.23 -34.91 -21.41
CA ILE A 3 -28.10 -33.76 -21.20
C ILE A 3 -28.72 -33.29 -22.51
N GLY A 4 -30.00 -32.95 -22.47
CA GLY A 4 -30.71 -32.22 -23.53
C GLY A 4 -31.02 -30.79 -23.07
N ILE A 5 -30.88 -29.82 -23.97
CA ILE A 5 -31.19 -28.41 -23.66
C ILE A 5 -32.39 -27.97 -24.48
N VAL A 6 -33.41 -27.39 -23.83
CA VAL A 6 -34.59 -26.81 -24.48
C VAL A 6 -34.56 -25.30 -24.32
N GLY A 7 -34.46 -24.59 -25.44
CA GLY A 7 -34.21 -23.15 -25.51
C GLY A 7 -32.77 -22.86 -25.89
N GLY A 8 -32.56 -22.26 -27.06
CA GLY A 8 -31.28 -21.92 -27.67
C GLY A 8 -30.98 -20.42 -27.71
N GLY A 9 -31.80 -19.59 -27.05
CA GLY A 9 -31.52 -18.17 -26.82
C GLY A 9 -30.27 -17.92 -25.96
N ARG A 10 -30.13 -16.69 -25.42
CA ARG A 10 -28.95 -16.31 -24.61
C ARG A 10 -28.74 -17.22 -23.40
N GLY A 11 -29.81 -17.54 -22.67
CA GLY A 11 -29.72 -18.45 -21.51
C GLY A 11 -29.27 -19.86 -21.90
N GLY A 12 -29.83 -20.40 -23.00
CA GLY A 12 -29.41 -21.69 -23.55
C GLY A 12 -27.96 -21.72 -23.98
N LEU A 13 -27.46 -20.63 -24.60
CA LEU A 13 -26.05 -20.49 -24.95
C LEU A 13 -25.15 -20.47 -23.71
N SER A 14 -25.53 -19.76 -22.65
CA SER A 14 -24.77 -19.72 -21.39
C SER A 14 -24.70 -21.10 -20.74
N VAL A 15 -25.84 -21.79 -20.65
CA VAL A 15 -25.91 -23.17 -20.11
C VAL A 15 -25.07 -24.12 -20.96
N LEU A 16 -25.22 -24.10 -22.28
CA LEU A 16 -24.44 -24.94 -23.18
C LEU A 16 -22.94 -24.70 -23.00
N THR A 17 -22.52 -23.44 -22.96
CA THR A 17 -21.10 -23.08 -22.80
C THR A 17 -20.56 -23.59 -21.48
N LEU A 18 -21.32 -23.49 -20.39
CA LEU A 18 -20.96 -24.05 -19.09
C LEU A 18 -20.80 -25.57 -19.15
N LEU A 19 -21.81 -26.28 -19.66
CA LEU A 19 -21.83 -27.75 -19.67
C LEU A 19 -20.66 -28.33 -20.46
N LEU A 20 -20.26 -27.67 -21.56
CA LEU A 20 -19.09 -28.06 -22.35
C LEU A 20 -17.77 -28.00 -21.57
N THR A 21 -17.71 -27.27 -20.45
CA THR A 21 -16.51 -27.21 -19.59
C THR A 21 -16.47 -28.28 -18.51
N ILE A 22 -17.55 -29.05 -18.31
CA ILE A 22 -17.67 -30.00 -17.21
C ILE A 22 -17.30 -31.41 -17.70
N PRO A 23 -16.20 -32.02 -17.20
CA PRO A 23 -15.84 -33.38 -17.56
C PRO A 23 -16.95 -34.38 -17.19
N GLY A 24 -17.25 -35.32 -18.09
CA GLY A 24 -18.27 -36.34 -17.86
C GLY A 24 -19.71 -35.89 -18.13
N VAL A 25 -19.92 -34.62 -18.52
CA VAL A 25 -21.18 -34.14 -19.10
C VAL A 25 -21.12 -34.25 -20.62
N ASN A 26 -22.16 -34.82 -21.20
CA ASN A 26 -22.31 -34.97 -22.64
C ASN A 26 -23.64 -34.34 -23.07
N VAL A 27 -23.58 -33.28 -23.88
CA VAL A 27 -24.80 -32.63 -24.38
C VAL A 27 -25.22 -33.33 -25.67
N LEU A 28 -26.33 -34.07 -25.64
CA LEU A 28 -26.80 -34.84 -26.78
C LEU A 28 -27.40 -33.94 -27.85
N TRP A 29 -28.18 -32.94 -27.43
CA TRP A 29 -28.86 -32.04 -28.35
C TRP A 29 -29.24 -30.70 -27.70
N VAL A 30 -29.41 -29.70 -28.56
CA VAL A 30 -29.99 -28.41 -28.23
C VAL A 30 -31.23 -28.19 -29.09
N SER A 31 -32.35 -27.86 -28.46
CA SER A 31 -33.62 -27.62 -29.13
C SER A 31 -33.99 -26.15 -29.11
N ASP A 32 -34.34 -25.59 -30.26
CA ASP A 32 -34.96 -24.27 -30.40
C ASP A 32 -35.83 -24.26 -31.67
N LEU A 33 -36.82 -23.37 -31.71
CA LEU A 33 -37.66 -23.16 -32.88
C LEU A 33 -36.93 -22.35 -33.96
N GLN A 34 -35.99 -21.49 -33.55
CA GLN A 34 -35.24 -20.57 -34.40
C GLN A 34 -33.93 -21.23 -34.88
N ASP A 35 -33.72 -21.29 -36.21
CA ASP A 35 -32.52 -21.90 -36.80
C ASP A 35 -31.24 -21.06 -36.59
N ASP A 36 -31.40 -19.78 -36.30
CA ASP A 36 -30.37 -18.79 -36.00
C ASP A 36 -30.17 -18.57 -34.49
N ALA A 37 -30.78 -19.42 -33.65
CA ALA A 37 -30.61 -19.37 -32.21
C ALA A 37 -29.11 -19.38 -31.82
N PRO A 38 -28.64 -18.48 -30.94
CA PRO A 38 -27.22 -18.35 -30.59
C PRO A 38 -26.57 -19.66 -30.12
N ALA A 39 -27.31 -20.49 -29.37
CA ALA A 39 -26.82 -21.78 -28.90
C ALA A 39 -26.59 -22.79 -30.05
N PHE A 40 -27.32 -22.69 -31.17
CA PHE A 40 -27.13 -23.60 -32.31
C PHE A 40 -25.77 -23.42 -32.97
N SER A 41 -25.30 -22.17 -33.12
CA SER A 41 -23.96 -21.90 -33.66
C SER A 41 -22.88 -22.56 -32.80
N LYS A 42 -23.00 -22.45 -31.47
CA LYS A 42 -22.07 -23.08 -30.53
C LYS A 42 -22.20 -24.61 -30.51
N ALA A 43 -23.42 -25.13 -30.55
CA ALA A 43 -23.71 -26.56 -30.57
C ALA A 43 -23.11 -27.22 -31.82
N ARG A 44 -23.35 -26.64 -33.01
CA ARG A 44 -22.80 -27.15 -34.28
C ARG A 44 -21.27 -27.13 -34.28
N ALA A 45 -20.65 -26.06 -33.77
CA ALA A 45 -19.20 -25.97 -33.64
C ALA A 45 -18.62 -27.04 -32.70
N ALA A 46 -19.39 -27.48 -31.70
CA ALA A 46 -19.04 -28.55 -30.78
C ALA A 46 -19.49 -29.96 -31.24
N GLY A 47 -20.05 -30.09 -32.46
CA GLY A 47 -20.56 -31.37 -32.98
C GLY A 47 -21.86 -31.87 -32.32
N ILE A 48 -22.56 -31.01 -31.59
CA ILE A 48 -23.81 -31.33 -30.90
C ILE A 48 -25.00 -31.17 -31.84
N LYS A 49 -25.95 -32.12 -31.78
CA LYS A 49 -27.14 -32.11 -32.62
C LYS A 49 -28.06 -30.93 -32.28
N THR A 50 -28.47 -30.17 -33.29
CA THR A 50 -29.49 -29.11 -33.15
C THR A 50 -30.83 -29.62 -33.66
N ILE A 51 -31.91 -29.46 -32.90
CA ILE A 51 -33.24 -30.00 -33.23
C ILE A 51 -34.34 -28.93 -33.08
N LYS A 52 -35.42 -29.06 -33.87
CA LYS A 52 -36.59 -28.14 -33.77
C LYS A 52 -37.68 -28.62 -32.82
N SER A 53 -37.76 -29.93 -32.60
CA SER A 53 -38.75 -30.55 -31.73
C SER A 53 -38.05 -31.51 -30.79
N PHE A 54 -38.14 -31.26 -29.48
CA PHE A 54 -37.51 -32.08 -28.46
C PHE A 54 -38.37 -33.27 -28.03
N VAL A 55 -39.69 -33.25 -28.25
CA VAL A 55 -40.63 -34.26 -27.74
C VAL A 55 -40.23 -35.70 -28.13
N PRO A 56 -39.85 -36.00 -29.39
CA PRO A 56 -39.42 -37.36 -29.77
C PRO A 56 -38.13 -37.80 -29.06
N HIS A 57 -37.28 -36.85 -28.69
CA HIS A 57 -35.99 -37.11 -28.05
C HIS A 57 -36.11 -37.34 -26.54
N LEU A 58 -37.26 -37.01 -25.93
CA LEU A 58 -37.53 -37.29 -24.51
C LEU A 58 -37.66 -38.78 -24.20
N GLN A 59 -37.75 -39.64 -25.22
CA GLN A 59 -37.85 -41.09 -25.11
C GLN A 59 -36.50 -41.81 -25.32
N ASP A 60 -35.42 -41.10 -25.69
CA ASP A 60 -34.06 -41.66 -25.86
C ASP A 60 -33.48 -42.21 -24.54
N PRO A 61 -33.34 -43.54 -24.33
CA PRO A 61 -32.93 -44.12 -23.05
C PRO A 61 -31.57 -43.63 -22.52
N SER A 62 -30.73 -43.05 -23.40
CA SER A 62 -29.45 -42.50 -23.00
C SER A 62 -29.56 -41.13 -22.33
N LEU A 63 -30.71 -40.44 -22.41
CA LEU A 63 -30.89 -39.08 -21.89
C LEU A 63 -31.23 -39.09 -20.39
N ASP A 64 -30.34 -38.50 -19.58
CA ASP A 64 -30.46 -38.48 -18.11
C ASP A 64 -31.20 -37.24 -17.58
N LEU A 65 -30.98 -36.09 -18.23
CA LEU A 65 -31.46 -34.78 -17.76
C LEU A 65 -31.87 -33.88 -18.93
N VAL A 66 -32.99 -33.18 -18.80
CA VAL A 66 -33.35 -32.05 -19.67
C VAL A 66 -33.27 -30.75 -18.90
N ILE A 67 -32.59 -29.76 -19.46
CA ILE A 67 -32.54 -28.41 -18.91
C ILE A 67 -33.42 -27.50 -19.78
N GLU A 68 -34.48 -27.00 -19.18
CA GLU A 68 -35.42 -26.06 -19.78
C GLU A 68 -34.94 -24.63 -19.48
N VAL A 69 -34.72 -23.84 -20.53
CA VAL A 69 -34.19 -22.46 -20.43
C VAL A 69 -35.06 -21.48 -21.22
N THR A 70 -36.31 -21.86 -21.52
CA THR A 70 -37.24 -21.03 -22.29
C THR A 70 -38.01 -20.06 -21.39
N GLY A 71 -38.27 -20.45 -20.14
CA GLY A 71 -39.14 -19.73 -19.21
C GLY A 71 -40.62 -19.79 -19.57
N VAL A 72 -41.00 -20.64 -20.52
CA VAL A 72 -42.38 -20.76 -21.02
C VAL A 72 -43.10 -21.89 -20.29
N ALA A 73 -44.18 -21.56 -19.59
CA ALA A 73 -44.96 -22.55 -18.82
C ALA A 73 -45.46 -23.74 -19.67
N ALA A 74 -45.86 -23.48 -20.92
CA ALA A 74 -46.28 -24.52 -21.84
C ALA A 74 -45.16 -25.52 -22.20
N VAL A 75 -43.91 -25.07 -22.25
CA VAL A 75 -42.75 -25.96 -22.50
C VAL A 75 -42.54 -26.88 -21.29
N GLN A 76 -42.64 -26.34 -20.08
CA GLN A 76 -42.56 -27.12 -18.84
C GLN A 76 -43.69 -28.16 -18.75
N GLU A 77 -44.91 -27.79 -19.15
CA GLU A 77 -46.05 -28.71 -19.21
C GLU A 77 -45.81 -29.83 -20.24
N LEU A 78 -45.31 -29.50 -21.43
CA LEU A 78 -44.96 -30.49 -22.46
C LEU A 78 -43.87 -31.45 -21.99
N LEU A 79 -42.84 -30.95 -21.31
CA LEU A 79 -41.79 -31.78 -20.72
C LEU A 79 -42.36 -32.72 -19.66
N ASN A 80 -43.19 -32.23 -18.74
CA ASN A 80 -43.81 -33.05 -17.70
C ASN A 80 -44.79 -34.09 -18.25
N LYS A 81 -45.50 -33.77 -19.34
CA LYS A 81 -46.45 -34.68 -19.99
C LYS A 81 -45.78 -35.81 -20.77
N HIS A 82 -44.59 -35.56 -21.35
CA HIS A 82 -43.92 -36.51 -22.26
C HIS A 82 -42.60 -37.07 -21.71
N LYS A 83 -42.19 -36.72 -20.48
CA LYS A 83 -41.01 -37.33 -19.85
C LYS A 83 -41.24 -38.81 -19.57
N ARG A 84 -40.18 -39.61 -19.70
CA ARG A 84 -40.12 -40.94 -19.08
C ARG A 84 -40.04 -40.82 -17.55
N HIS A 85 -40.28 -41.92 -16.86
CA HIS A 85 -40.28 -41.96 -15.38
C HIS A 85 -38.92 -41.62 -14.75
N ASP A 86 -37.82 -41.99 -15.39
CA ASP A 86 -36.43 -41.87 -14.94
C ASP A 86 -35.71 -40.60 -15.45
N LEU A 87 -36.36 -39.78 -16.29
CA LEU A 87 -35.77 -38.55 -16.82
C LEU A 87 -35.98 -37.39 -15.85
N SER A 88 -34.86 -36.79 -15.44
CA SER A 88 -34.90 -35.58 -14.63
C SER A 88 -35.11 -34.34 -15.50
N ILE A 89 -35.83 -33.35 -14.96
CA ILE A 89 -36.01 -32.04 -15.59
C ILE A 89 -35.50 -30.97 -14.64
N MET A 90 -34.65 -30.09 -15.15
CA MET A 90 -34.28 -28.85 -14.52
C MET A 90 -35.07 -27.71 -15.16
N ASP A 91 -35.92 -27.07 -14.36
CA ASP A 91 -36.78 -25.97 -14.83
C ASP A 91 -35.99 -24.68 -15.10
N ALA A 92 -36.62 -23.73 -15.79
CA ALA A 92 -36.02 -22.43 -16.10
C ALA A 92 -35.57 -21.65 -14.87
N LYS A 93 -36.22 -21.79 -13.71
CA LYS A 93 -35.83 -21.07 -12.48
C LYS A 93 -34.50 -21.60 -11.95
N THR A 94 -34.36 -22.92 -11.91
CA THR A 94 -33.14 -23.61 -11.48
C THR A 94 -32.01 -23.38 -12.48
N ALA A 95 -32.30 -23.46 -13.78
CA ALA A 95 -31.34 -23.15 -14.83
C ALA A 95 -30.85 -21.69 -14.75
N LYS A 96 -31.77 -20.73 -14.50
CA LYS A 96 -31.42 -19.33 -14.31
C LYS A 96 -30.52 -19.12 -13.09
N LEU A 97 -30.79 -19.81 -11.98
CA LEU A 97 -29.92 -19.76 -10.80
C LEU A 97 -28.50 -20.22 -11.15
N LEU A 98 -28.34 -21.32 -11.90
CA LEU A 98 -27.04 -21.79 -12.35
C LEU A 98 -26.32 -20.77 -13.24
N ILE A 99 -27.03 -20.15 -14.19
CA ILE A 99 -26.47 -19.08 -15.04
C ILE A 99 -25.95 -17.93 -14.17
N THR A 100 -26.76 -17.45 -13.23
CA THR A 100 -26.37 -16.35 -12.33
C THR A 100 -25.17 -16.71 -11.46
N ILE A 101 -25.09 -17.94 -10.94
CA ILE A 101 -23.92 -18.41 -10.18
C ILE A 101 -22.65 -18.36 -11.04
N VAL A 102 -22.72 -18.77 -12.30
CA VAL A 102 -21.59 -18.71 -13.23
C VAL A 102 -21.20 -17.26 -13.55
N GLU A 103 -22.16 -16.39 -13.80
CA GLU A 103 -21.90 -14.97 -14.06
C GLU A 103 -21.19 -14.29 -12.88
N ILE A 104 -21.68 -14.53 -11.65
CA ILE A 104 -21.05 -14.04 -10.43
C ILE A 104 -19.64 -14.62 -10.26
N ARG A 105 -19.45 -15.91 -10.55
CA ARG A 105 -18.13 -16.56 -10.50
C ARG A 105 -17.13 -15.88 -11.45
N GLU A 106 -17.54 -15.60 -12.68
CA GLU A 106 -16.68 -14.89 -13.65
C GLU A 106 -16.38 -13.46 -13.24
N GLU A 107 -17.32 -12.77 -12.58
CA GLU A 107 -17.07 -11.47 -11.98
C GLU A 107 -16.04 -11.55 -10.83
N ILE A 108 -16.20 -12.52 -9.93
CA ILE A 108 -15.28 -12.77 -8.82
C ILE A 108 -13.88 -13.09 -9.35
N ASN A 109 -13.76 -13.99 -10.34
CA ASN A 109 -12.48 -14.34 -10.96
C ASN A 109 -11.79 -13.11 -11.55
N ARG A 110 -12.53 -12.24 -12.24
CA ARG A 110 -11.98 -10.98 -12.77
C ARG A 110 -11.49 -10.05 -11.66
N LYS A 111 -12.25 -9.89 -10.58
CA LYS A 111 -11.85 -9.10 -9.40
C LYS A 111 -10.59 -9.66 -8.73
N ILE A 112 -10.50 -10.99 -8.58
CA ILE A 112 -9.31 -11.65 -8.03
C ILE A 112 -8.07 -11.34 -8.86
N ILE A 113 -8.17 -11.43 -10.20
CA ILE A 113 -7.06 -11.13 -11.11
C ILE A 113 -6.65 -9.66 -11.01
N SER A 114 -7.61 -8.72 -10.91
CA SER A 114 -7.31 -7.30 -10.73
C SER A 114 -6.57 -7.05 -9.41
N ASN A 115 -7.11 -7.55 -8.30
CA ASN A 115 -6.52 -7.38 -6.98
C ASN A 115 -5.12 -8.00 -6.91
N ALA A 116 -4.89 -9.14 -7.55
CA ALA A 116 -3.56 -9.77 -7.60
C ALA A 116 -2.53 -8.90 -8.32
N ARG A 117 -2.92 -8.19 -9.39
CA ARG A 117 -2.06 -7.23 -10.09
C ARG A 117 -1.75 -6.01 -9.22
N GLU A 118 -2.77 -5.46 -8.56
CA GLU A 118 -2.59 -4.34 -7.63
C GLU A 118 -1.65 -4.70 -6.48
N LEU A 119 -1.82 -5.88 -5.87
CA LEU A 119 -0.93 -6.38 -4.82
C LEU A 119 0.51 -6.53 -5.31
N THR A 120 0.71 -7.01 -6.53
CA THR A 120 2.04 -7.15 -7.13
C THR A 120 2.71 -5.77 -7.31
N SER A 121 1.96 -4.78 -7.79
CA SER A 121 2.45 -3.40 -7.94
C SER A 121 2.79 -2.78 -6.59
N LEU A 122 1.93 -2.96 -5.59
CA LEU A 122 2.17 -2.47 -4.23
C LEU A 122 3.42 -3.11 -3.61
N THR A 123 3.65 -4.40 -3.87
CA THR A 123 4.84 -5.12 -3.40
C THR A 123 6.13 -4.55 -4.02
N ASP A 124 6.10 -4.19 -5.31
CA ASP A 124 7.24 -3.54 -5.99
C ASP A 124 7.55 -2.17 -5.38
N GLU A 125 6.51 -1.38 -5.08
CA GLU A 125 6.65 -0.07 -4.44
C GLU A 125 7.21 -0.16 -3.01
N ILE A 126 6.74 -1.15 -2.24
CA ILE A 126 7.26 -1.45 -0.90
C ILE A 126 8.75 -1.85 -0.97
N ASN A 127 9.14 -2.66 -1.95
CA ASN A 127 10.54 -3.06 -2.12
C ASN A 127 11.42 -1.84 -2.44
N LYS A 128 11.00 -0.96 -3.35
CA LYS A 128 11.71 0.29 -3.66
C LYS A 128 11.84 1.18 -2.43
N SER A 129 10.75 1.36 -1.69
CA SER A 129 10.74 2.15 -0.44
C SER A 129 11.68 1.57 0.61
N THR A 130 11.73 0.24 0.74
CA THR A 130 12.63 -0.46 1.67
C THR A 130 14.10 -0.25 1.29
N LEU A 131 14.43 -0.29 0.00
CA LEU A 131 15.80 0.01 -0.47
C LEU A 131 16.18 1.47 -0.19
N PHE A 132 15.27 2.41 -0.47
CA PHE A 132 15.48 3.83 -0.18
C PHE A 132 15.68 4.09 1.32
N ILE A 133 14.89 3.44 2.18
CA ILE A 133 15.05 3.53 3.64
C ILE A 133 16.42 2.99 4.07
N ARG A 134 16.87 1.87 3.49
CA ARG A 134 18.19 1.29 3.80
C ARG A 134 19.33 2.25 3.45
N GLU A 135 19.27 2.87 2.28
CA GLU A 135 20.28 3.86 1.85
C GLU A 135 20.32 5.07 2.79
N ASN A 136 19.16 5.64 3.13
CA ASN A 136 19.10 6.76 4.07
C ASN A 136 19.60 6.37 5.47
N MET A 137 19.32 5.14 5.92
CA MET A 137 19.81 4.64 7.20
C MET A 137 21.34 4.53 7.22
N GLN A 138 21.95 4.08 6.12
CA GLN A 138 23.42 4.03 5.99
C GLN A 138 24.03 5.44 6.05
N ASN A 139 23.45 6.40 5.34
CA ASN A 139 23.88 7.80 5.39
C ASN A 139 23.75 8.36 6.82
N LEU A 140 22.62 8.11 7.48
CA LEU A 140 22.39 8.57 8.86
C LEU A 140 23.38 7.97 9.86
N THR A 141 23.75 6.69 9.69
CA THR A 141 24.80 6.08 10.52
C THR A 141 26.14 6.76 10.29
N SER A 142 26.53 7.02 9.03
CA SER A 142 27.76 7.75 8.72
C SER A 142 27.75 9.17 9.30
N ASP A 143 26.63 9.87 9.22
CA ASP A 143 26.49 11.22 9.78
C ASP A 143 26.60 11.21 11.31
N ALA A 144 26.02 10.20 11.97
CA ALA A 144 26.14 10.04 13.42
C ALA A 144 27.59 9.77 13.86
N GLU A 145 28.34 8.96 13.10
CA GLU A 145 29.77 8.73 13.34
C GLU A 145 30.59 10.01 13.17
N ASN A 146 30.34 10.77 12.10
CA ASN A 146 30.98 12.06 11.86
C ASN A 146 30.68 13.08 12.97
N LEU A 147 29.43 13.12 13.44
CA LEU A 147 29.02 14.02 14.51
C LEU A 147 29.68 13.66 15.85
N ALA A 148 29.80 12.37 16.17
CA ALA A 148 30.51 11.91 17.35
C ALA A 148 31.99 12.32 17.32
N ALA A 149 32.67 12.07 16.19
CA ALA A 149 34.05 12.48 15.99
C ALA A 149 34.24 14.00 16.09
N PHE A 150 33.30 14.79 15.56
CA PHE A 150 33.31 16.24 15.69
C PHE A 150 33.16 16.67 17.15
N GLY A 151 32.25 16.04 17.90
CA GLY A 151 32.08 16.26 19.34
C GLY A 151 33.36 16.01 20.14
N ASP A 152 34.07 14.92 19.86
CA ASP A 152 35.36 14.61 20.49
C ASP A 152 36.43 15.65 20.13
N SER A 153 36.47 16.11 18.88
CA SER A 153 37.41 17.13 18.43
C SER A 153 37.19 18.50 19.09
N LEU A 154 35.95 18.81 19.50
CA LEU A 154 35.57 20.05 20.18
C LEU A 154 35.96 20.07 21.66
N ALA A 155 36.15 18.91 22.30
CA ALA A 155 36.45 18.81 23.72
C ALA A 155 37.76 19.53 24.08
N GLN A 156 38.81 19.34 23.28
CA GLN A 156 40.14 19.93 23.54
C GLN A 156 40.15 21.46 23.39
N PRO A 157 39.70 22.06 22.26
CA PRO A 157 39.60 23.51 22.15
C PRO A 157 38.76 24.15 23.24
N SER A 158 37.68 23.49 23.68
CA SER A 158 36.82 24.03 24.74
C SER A 158 37.52 24.04 26.10
N LEU A 159 38.37 23.05 26.40
CA LEU A 159 39.22 23.04 27.59
C LEU A 159 40.30 24.13 27.51
N THR A 160 40.99 24.25 26.37
CA THR A 160 41.99 25.30 26.15
C THR A 160 41.39 26.69 26.31
N ALA A 161 40.22 26.95 25.73
CA ALA A 161 39.53 28.22 25.85
C ALA A 161 39.17 28.55 27.32
N LYS A 162 38.80 27.54 28.10
CA LYS A 162 38.55 27.70 29.54
C LYS A 162 39.84 28.08 30.29
N GLU A 163 40.94 27.38 30.03
CA GLU A 163 42.24 27.69 30.65
C GLU A 163 42.74 29.09 30.30
N GLU A 164 42.55 29.54 29.05
CA GLU A 164 42.90 30.90 28.62
C GLU A 164 42.03 31.96 29.30
N ALA A 165 40.74 31.69 29.49
CA ALA A 165 39.85 32.57 30.24
C ALA A 165 40.26 32.69 31.72
N GLU A 166 40.66 31.58 32.36
CA GLU A 166 41.16 31.57 33.74
C GLU A 166 42.45 32.40 33.88
N LYS A 167 43.42 32.23 32.98
CA LYS A 167 44.64 33.05 32.93
C LYS A 167 44.33 34.53 32.74
N THR A 168 43.37 34.85 31.88
CA THR A 168 42.93 36.24 31.68
C THR A 168 42.35 36.82 32.97
N GLN A 169 41.56 36.04 33.71
CA GLN A 169 41.02 36.47 35.01
C GLN A 169 42.13 36.70 36.05
N GLU A 170 43.17 35.87 36.09
CA GLU A 170 44.32 36.08 36.96
C GLU A 170 45.05 37.39 36.66
N ILE A 171 45.25 37.70 35.38
CA ILE A 171 45.86 38.97 34.94
C ILE A 171 45.00 40.16 35.38
N LEU A 172 43.67 40.08 35.20
CA LEU A 172 42.76 41.14 35.63
C LEU A 172 42.83 41.37 37.15
N ASN A 173 42.89 40.29 37.95
CA ASN A 173 43.03 40.38 39.40
C ASN A 173 44.36 41.03 39.81
N LEU A 174 45.45 40.70 39.09
CA LEU A 174 46.75 41.34 39.30
C LEU A 174 46.70 42.84 38.99
N ILE A 175 46.09 43.22 37.87
CA ILE A 175 45.92 44.64 37.49
C ILE A 175 45.09 45.37 38.55
N GLU A 176 44.02 44.76 39.06
CA GLU A 176 43.22 45.35 40.16
C GLU A 176 44.07 45.56 41.42
N GLY A 177 44.91 44.59 41.78
CA GLY A 177 45.84 44.69 42.90
C GLY A 177 46.87 45.81 42.72
N ILE A 178 47.44 45.95 41.52
CA ILE A 178 48.36 47.03 41.17
C ILE A 178 47.64 48.37 41.28
N SER A 179 46.46 48.52 40.68
CA SER A 179 45.67 49.74 40.75
C SER A 179 45.34 50.16 42.19
N LYS A 180 44.99 49.21 43.07
CA LYS A 180 44.79 49.48 44.51
C LYS A 180 46.06 49.98 45.19
N THR A 181 47.19 49.34 44.90
CA THR A 181 48.49 49.73 45.47
C THR A 181 48.92 51.11 44.99
N THR A 182 48.82 51.36 43.69
CA THR A 182 49.11 52.67 43.07
C THR A 182 48.24 53.76 43.69
N ARG A 183 46.95 53.50 43.92
CA ARG A 183 46.04 54.44 44.59
C ARG A 183 46.47 54.77 46.02
N ILE A 184 46.95 53.78 46.79
CA ILE A 184 47.48 54.00 48.15
C ILE A 184 48.78 54.83 48.11
N ILE A 185 49.68 54.53 47.17
CA ILE A 185 50.93 55.28 47.00
C ILE A 185 50.63 56.73 46.63
N GLY A 186 49.74 56.96 45.67
CA GLY A 186 49.29 58.31 45.26
C GLY A 186 48.70 59.07 46.45
N LEU A 187 47.81 58.44 47.23
CA LEU A 187 47.24 59.05 48.43
C LEU A 187 48.30 59.43 49.47
N ASN A 188 49.23 58.52 49.78
CA ASN A 188 50.31 58.79 50.73
C ASN A 188 51.22 59.93 50.24
N ALA A 189 51.51 59.98 48.94
CA ALA A 189 52.26 61.06 48.32
C ALA A 189 51.52 62.40 48.41
N SER A 190 50.20 62.44 48.17
CA SER A 190 49.38 63.64 48.34
C SER A 190 49.39 64.15 49.79
N ILE A 191 49.31 63.25 50.78
CA ILE A 191 49.37 63.61 52.20
C ILE A 191 50.73 64.22 52.56
N GLU A 192 51.84 63.59 52.15
CA GLU A 192 53.17 64.10 52.46
C GLU A 192 53.46 65.41 51.70
N ALA A 193 53.01 65.54 50.46
CA ALA A 193 53.09 66.79 49.70
C ALA A 193 52.35 67.95 50.40
N ALA A 194 51.16 67.68 50.96
CA ALA A 194 50.41 68.65 51.75
C ALA A 194 51.15 69.02 53.06
N ARG A 195 51.84 68.06 53.69
CA ARG A 195 52.60 68.26 54.93
C ARG A 195 53.77 69.23 54.77
N VAL A 196 54.49 69.20 53.65
CA VAL A 196 55.61 70.13 53.37
C VAL A 196 55.17 71.51 52.88
N GLY A 197 53.86 71.74 52.70
CA GLY A 197 53.28 73.05 52.38
C GLY A 197 53.69 73.57 50.99
N LYS A 198 54.15 74.83 50.91
CA LYS A 198 54.46 75.49 49.62
C LYS A 198 55.53 74.76 48.79
N ALA A 199 56.47 74.06 49.43
CA ALA A 199 57.52 73.30 48.73
C ALA A 199 57.00 72.01 48.08
N GLY A 200 55.84 71.49 48.53
CA GLY A 200 55.23 70.25 48.03
C GLY A 200 54.20 70.44 46.91
N GLN A 201 53.88 71.68 46.51
CA GLN A 201 52.79 71.95 45.56
C GLN A 201 52.93 71.22 44.22
N GLY A 202 54.14 71.12 43.66
CA GLY A 202 54.38 70.38 42.42
C GLY A 202 54.16 68.87 42.57
N PHE A 203 54.53 68.30 43.72
CA PHE A 203 54.32 66.89 44.03
C PHE A 203 52.85 66.57 44.32
N SER A 204 52.10 67.52 44.89
CA SER A 204 50.68 67.37 45.15
C SER A 204 49.86 67.18 43.86
N VAL A 205 50.22 67.90 42.78
CA VAL A 205 49.54 67.77 41.48
C VAL A 205 49.79 66.40 40.87
N VAL A 206 51.05 65.93 40.90
CA VAL A 206 51.42 64.61 40.37
C VAL A 206 50.75 63.48 41.18
N ALA A 207 50.66 63.62 42.50
CA ALA A 207 50.02 62.64 43.36
C ALA A 207 48.49 62.58 43.17
N GLU A 208 47.82 63.70 42.87
CA GLU A 208 46.40 63.74 42.53
C GLU A 208 46.13 63.09 41.16
N GLU A 209 47.03 63.23 40.18
CA GLU A 209 46.92 62.64 38.84
C GLU A 209 47.15 61.11 38.84
N ILE A 210 47.91 60.59 39.81
CA ILE A 210 48.19 59.15 39.97
C ILE A 210 47.06 58.41 40.71
N ARG A 211 46.20 59.12 41.45
CA ARG A 211 45.16 58.56 42.34
C ARG A 211 43.90 58.14 41.58
#